data_AF-A0A2V7WZY1-F1
#
_entry.id   AF-A0A2V7WZY1-F1
#
_cell.length_a   1.000
_cell.length_b   1.000
_cell.length_c   1.000
_cell.angle_alpha   90.00
_cell.angle_beta   90.00
_cell.angle_gamma   90.00
#
_symmetry.space_group_name_H-M   'P 1'
#
loop_
_entity.id
_entity.type
_entity.pdbx_description
1 polymer ?
#
loop_
_entity_poly.entity_id
_entity_poly.type
_entity_poly.pdbx_seq_one_letter_code
_entity_poly.pdbx_strand_id
1 'polypeptide(L)'
;MRRLDETLEALADARGDHETRFNIVGHSMGGLIARYYLRYGTAEPRPGLPVTWAGARRINSMVLVAVPNAGSIHSLEAMLYGNRVGLSYTTLAASVIARMPSVYQIIPPRGAPALLDAAGEAIEADLHDITTWERFGWGPFGSTSIRRLSGLEDDRDKVPYDEFLASVLVRARDFHRALAVIPGTPCPVRVITIGGDCMPTLARCIVSEKKGTFPRFEPLNRHEADVMFEAGDGRVTRASVLGSHLPGADDFESGSGYPEVVRSFIGSADHHGIYKEPTFQSVLLRQLLRTKPHVSPRDLAAAAGS
;
A
#
# COMPACT_ATOMS: atom_id res chain seq x y z
N MET A 1 10.26 -0.66 -10.17
CA MET A 1 10.50 0.68 -10.74
C MET A 1 11.18 0.63 -12.10
N ARG A 2 12.40 0.08 -12.24
CA ARG A 2 13.12 0.03 -13.54
C ARG A 2 12.31 -0.54 -14.70
N ARG A 3 11.62 -1.66 -14.50
CA ARG A 3 10.77 -2.26 -15.54
C ARG A 3 9.63 -1.35 -16.02
N LEU A 4 9.06 -0.54 -15.11
CA LEU A 4 8.05 0.46 -15.49
C LEU A 4 8.69 1.58 -16.31
N ASP A 5 9.84 2.10 -15.89
CA ASP A 5 10.61 3.10 -16.63
C ASP A 5 10.94 2.64 -18.05
N GLU A 6 11.54 1.44 -18.18
CA GLU A 6 11.88 0.82 -19.46
C GLU A 6 10.66 0.67 -20.38
N THR A 7 9.50 0.31 -19.81
CA THR A 7 8.27 0.17 -20.59
C THR A 7 7.77 1.52 -21.09
N LEU A 8 7.83 2.57 -20.26
CA LEU A 8 7.41 3.91 -20.66
C LEU A 8 8.36 4.53 -21.70
N GLU A 9 9.67 4.29 -21.58
CA GLU A 9 10.66 4.68 -22.61
C GLU A 9 10.38 3.98 -23.93
N ALA A 10 10.25 2.65 -23.91
CA ALA A 10 9.98 1.87 -25.12
C ALA A 10 8.67 2.29 -25.81
N LEU A 11 7.64 2.67 -25.04
CA LEU A 11 6.39 3.20 -25.59
C LEU A 11 6.54 4.60 -26.20
N ALA A 12 7.39 5.46 -25.62
CA ALA A 12 7.68 6.78 -26.18
C ALA A 12 8.45 6.66 -27.51
N ASP A 13 9.46 5.77 -27.54
CA ASP A 13 10.23 5.45 -28.74
C ASP A 13 9.34 4.88 -29.86
N ALA A 14 8.43 3.95 -29.51
CA ALA A 14 7.48 3.37 -30.46
C ALA A 14 6.51 4.41 -31.05
N ARG A 15 6.29 5.53 -30.37
CA ARG A 15 5.48 6.65 -30.86
C ARG A 15 6.28 7.67 -31.67
N GLY A 16 7.61 7.55 -31.71
CA GLY A 16 8.50 8.51 -32.38
C GLY A 16 8.55 9.87 -31.70
N ASP A 17 8.12 9.97 -30.44
CA ASP A 17 8.09 11.21 -29.67
C ASP A 17 8.64 10.97 -28.26
N HIS A 18 9.91 11.30 -28.08
CA HIS A 18 10.62 11.16 -26.81
C HIS A 18 10.13 12.12 -25.72
N GLU A 19 9.22 13.05 -26.00
CA GLU A 19 8.54 13.88 -24.99
C GLU A 19 7.17 13.30 -24.59
N THR A 20 6.77 12.16 -25.17
CA THR A 20 5.50 11.51 -24.82
C THR A 20 5.40 11.25 -23.32
N ARG A 21 4.25 11.62 -22.77
CA ARG A 21 3.82 11.30 -21.41
C ARG A 21 2.54 10.46 -21.41
N PHE A 22 2.36 9.66 -20.37
CA PHE A 22 1.28 8.68 -20.28
C PHE A 22 0.35 8.97 -19.10
N ASN A 23 -0.94 8.66 -19.27
CA ASN A 23 -1.87 8.58 -18.16
C ASN A 23 -1.69 7.21 -17.48
N ILE A 24 -1.41 7.21 -16.18
CA ILE A 24 -1.18 5.99 -15.40
C ILE A 24 -2.40 5.68 -14.54
N VAL A 25 -2.93 4.48 -14.64
CA VAL A 25 -3.95 3.96 -13.71
C VAL A 25 -3.28 2.87 -12.87
N GLY A 26 -3.03 3.18 -11.60
CA GLY A 26 -2.43 2.25 -10.65
C GLY A 26 -3.51 1.59 -9.78
N HIS A 27 -3.75 0.30 -9.99
CA HIS A 27 -4.70 -0.47 -9.20
C HIS A 27 -4.03 -1.21 -8.04
N SER A 28 -4.64 -1.18 -6.86
CA SER A 28 -4.19 -1.93 -5.68
C SER A 28 -2.70 -1.68 -5.43
N MET A 29 -1.90 -2.71 -5.16
CA MET A 29 -0.45 -2.58 -4.98
C MET A 29 0.29 -1.96 -6.18
N GLY A 30 -0.25 -2.06 -7.40
CA GLY A 30 0.33 -1.42 -8.58
C GLY A 30 0.35 0.12 -8.49
N GLY A 31 -0.57 0.71 -7.72
CA GLY A 31 -0.57 2.13 -7.43
C GLY A 31 0.59 2.58 -6.55
N LEU A 32 1.03 1.75 -5.58
CA LEU A 32 2.22 2.03 -4.78
C LEU A 32 3.47 2.13 -5.66
N ILE A 33 3.58 1.23 -6.64
CA ILE A 33 4.66 1.23 -7.64
C ILE A 33 4.63 2.51 -8.47
N ALA A 34 3.45 2.87 -8.98
CA ALA A 34 3.27 4.09 -9.77
C ALA A 34 3.61 5.36 -8.96
N ARG A 35 3.12 5.47 -7.72
CA ARG A 35 3.41 6.62 -6.84
C ARG A 35 4.89 6.75 -6.53
N TYR A 36 5.55 5.65 -6.20
CA TYR A 36 6.98 5.68 -5.91
C TYR A 36 7.76 6.10 -7.15
N TYR A 37 7.43 5.52 -8.32
CA TYR A 37 8.06 5.91 -9.59
C TYR A 37 7.83 7.39 -9.90
N LEU A 38 6.62 7.92 -9.71
CA LEU A 38 6.35 9.35 -9.85
C LEU A 38 7.32 10.20 -8.98
N ARG A 39 7.44 9.85 -7.70
CA ARG A 39 8.26 10.59 -6.74
C ARG A 39 9.77 10.48 -6.99
N TYR A 40 10.27 9.32 -7.41
CA TYR A 40 11.71 8.98 -7.37
C TYR A 40 12.28 8.35 -8.64
N GLY A 41 11.45 8.08 -9.65
CA GLY A 41 11.86 7.39 -10.87
C GLY A 41 12.38 5.98 -10.55
N THR A 42 13.62 5.71 -10.94
CA THR A 42 14.28 4.40 -10.77
C THR A 42 15.17 4.31 -9.52
N ALA A 43 15.25 5.37 -8.71
CA ALA A 43 16.06 5.38 -7.50
C ALA A 43 15.54 4.36 -6.47
N GLU A 44 16.45 3.58 -5.87
CA GLU A 44 16.09 2.60 -4.82
C GLU A 44 15.67 3.32 -3.53
N PRO A 45 14.68 2.77 -2.77
CA PRO A 45 14.28 3.35 -1.49
C PRO A 45 15.43 3.36 -0.50
N ARG A 46 15.68 4.51 0.13
CA ARG A 46 16.64 4.69 1.22
C ARG A 46 16.13 5.77 2.18
N PRO A 47 16.51 5.74 3.47
CA PRO A 47 16.12 6.77 4.42
C PRO A 47 16.58 8.17 3.97
N GLY A 48 15.72 9.18 4.16
CA GLY A 48 16.07 10.58 3.96
C GLY A 48 16.12 11.07 2.50
N LEU A 49 15.71 10.25 1.52
CA LEU A 49 15.63 10.68 0.12
C LEU A 49 14.59 11.80 -0.08
N PRO A 50 14.98 13.00 -0.55
CA PRO A 50 14.03 14.06 -0.86
C PRO A 50 13.20 13.69 -2.09
N VAL A 51 11.92 14.08 -2.10
CA VAL A 51 11.04 13.85 -3.26
C VAL A 51 11.53 14.68 -4.45
N THR A 52 11.86 14.02 -5.57
CA THR A 52 12.43 14.68 -6.76
C THR A 52 11.46 14.84 -7.92
N TRP A 53 10.31 14.13 -7.86
CA TRP A 53 9.37 14.00 -8.97
C TRP A 53 9.99 13.42 -10.25
N ALA A 54 11.06 12.61 -10.16
CA ALA A 54 11.80 12.16 -11.33
C ALA A 54 10.93 11.39 -12.36
N GLY A 55 9.89 10.67 -11.93
CA GLY A 55 8.98 9.97 -12.84
C GLY A 55 8.02 10.88 -13.59
N ALA A 56 7.86 12.14 -13.17
CA ALA A 56 6.96 13.10 -13.81
C ALA A 56 7.29 13.36 -15.29
N ARG A 57 8.56 13.13 -15.69
CA ARG A 57 9.00 13.24 -17.09
C ARG A 57 8.20 12.34 -18.05
N ARG A 58 7.67 11.20 -17.57
CA ARG A 58 6.88 10.25 -18.36
C ARG A 58 5.39 10.20 -17.99
N ILE A 59 4.96 10.96 -16.98
CA ILE A 59 3.59 10.86 -16.46
C ILE A 59 2.84 12.16 -16.76
N ASN A 60 1.74 12.04 -17.48
CA ASN A 60 0.82 13.14 -17.76
C ASN A 60 -0.18 13.32 -16.60
N SER A 61 -0.79 12.23 -16.16
CA SER A 61 -1.70 12.19 -15.02
C SER A 61 -1.67 10.81 -14.36
N MET A 62 -2.13 10.74 -13.11
CA MET A 62 -2.19 9.49 -12.36
C MET A 62 -3.53 9.32 -11.65
N VAL A 63 -4.13 8.15 -11.79
CA VAL A 63 -5.30 7.72 -11.03
C VAL A 63 -4.92 6.49 -10.21
N LEU A 64 -5.03 6.62 -8.90
CA LEU A 64 -4.81 5.57 -7.92
C LEU A 64 -6.16 4.92 -7.61
N VAL A 65 -6.29 3.62 -7.79
CA VAL A 65 -7.54 2.89 -7.62
C VAL A 65 -7.35 1.82 -6.55
N ALA A 66 -8.10 1.92 -5.45
CA ALA A 66 -8.07 0.96 -4.34
C ALA A 66 -6.66 0.68 -3.81
N VAL A 67 -5.79 1.70 -3.81
CA VAL A 67 -4.37 1.55 -3.46
C VAL A 67 -4.23 1.50 -1.95
N PRO A 68 -3.62 0.45 -1.37
CA PRO A 68 -3.38 0.36 0.07
C PRO A 68 -2.20 1.26 0.46
N ASN A 69 -2.37 2.57 0.40
CA ASN A 69 -1.30 3.53 0.67
C ASN A 69 -0.75 3.40 2.11
N ALA A 70 -1.60 3.03 3.07
CA ALA A 70 -1.21 2.66 4.44
C ALA A 70 -1.18 1.13 4.67
N GLY A 71 -1.00 0.33 3.62
CA GLY A 71 -1.00 -1.14 3.73
C GLY A 71 -2.38 -1.75 3.99
N SER A 72 -2.40 -3.06 4.23
CA SER A 72 -3.60 -3.84 4.55
C SER A 72 -3.22 -4.99 5.48
N ILE A 73 -3.99 -5.18 6.55
CA ILE A 73 -3.74 -6.22 7.56
C ILE A 73 -3.85 -7.65 6.98
N HIS A 74 -4.57 -7.82 5.87
CA HIS A 74 -4.65 -9.08 5.12
C HIS A 74 -3.28 -9.56 4.60
N SER A 75 -2.31 -8.67 4.46
CA SER A 75 -0.95 -9.08 4.09
C SER A 75 -0.24 -9.83 5.22
N LEU A 76 -0.45 -9.42 6.48
CA LEU A 76 0.02 -10.15 7.65
C LEU A 76 -0.71 -11.49 7.78
N GLU A 77 -2.04 -11.49 7.62
CA GLU A 77 -2.85 -12.71 7.60
C GLU A 77 -2.32 -13.72 6.58
N ALA A 78 -2.11 -13.28 5.34
CA ALA A 78 -1.64 -14.13 4.25
C ALA A 78 -0.22 -14.68 4.50
N MET A 79 0.66 -13.93 5.16
CA MET A 79 1.98 -14.45 5.52
C MET A 79 1.92 -15.55 6.58
N LEU A 80 1.00 -15.44 7.53
CA LEU A 80 0.89 -16.37 8.66
C LEU A 80 0.06 -17.60 8.32
N TYR A 81 -1.02 -17.43 7.55
CA TYR A 81 -1.99 -18.49 7.25
C TYR A 81 -1.96 -18.97 5.79
N GLY A 82 -1.34 -18.22 4.89
CA GLY A 82 -1.47 -18.45 3.45
C GLY A 82 -2.83 -17.99 2.93
N ASN A 83 -3.05 -18.21 1.63
CA ASN A 83 -4.33 -18.02 0.96
C ASN A 83 -4.68 -19.27 0.14
N ARG A 84 -5.97 -19.59 0.03
CA ARG A 84 -6.45 -20.56 -0.96
C ARG A 84 -6.65 -19.89 -2.31
N VAL A 85 -6.20 -20.55 -3.38
CA VAL A 85 -6.54 -20.17 -4.76
C VAL A 85 -7.32 -21.32 -5.38
N GLY A 86 -8.65 -21.17 -5.45
CA GLY A 86 -9.53 -22.25 -5.87
C GLY A 86 -9.36 -23.49 -4.99
N LEU A 87 -8.89 -24.60 -5.60
CA LEU A 87 -8.58 -25.85 -4.90
C LEU A 87 -7.11 -25.99 -4.51
N SER A 88 -6.24 -25.04 -4.88
CA SER A 88 -4.81 -25.08 -4.55
C SER A 88 -4.54 -24.51 -3.15
N TYR A 89 -3.81 -25.29 -2.35
CA TYR A 89 -3.30 -24.91 -1.02
C TYR A 89 -1.80 -24.64 -1.02
N THR A 90 -1.09 -24.92 -2.11
CA THR A 90 0.38 -24.86 -2.17
C THR A 90 0.89 -23.59 -2.84
N THR A 91 0.19 -23.09 -3.86
CA THR A 91 0.64 -21.92 -4.66
C THR A 91 0.75 -20.65 -3.82
N LEU A 92 -0.18 -20.48 -2.87
CA LEU A 92 -0.23 -19.35 -1.95
C LEU A 92 -0.17 -19.82 -0.49
N ALA A 93 0.56 -20.92 -0.21
CA ALA A 93 0.83 -21.33 1.16
C ALA A 93 1.58 -20.24 1.94
N ALA A 94 1.42 -20.22 3.27
CA ALA A 94 2.10 -19.29 4.16
C ALA A 94 3.61 -19.23 3.89
N SER A 95 4.26 -20.41 3.78
CA SER A 95 5.68 -20.54 3.47
C SER A 95 6.12 -19.90 2.15
N VAL A 96 5.22 -19.82 1.16
CA VAL A 96 5.50 -19.19 -0.14
C VAL A 96 5.28 -17.68 -0.03
N ILE A 97 4.15 -17.25 0.53
CA ILE A 97 3.82 -15.82 0.68
C ILE A 97 4.84 -15.11 1.57
N ALA A 98 5.23 -15.72 2.69
CA ALA A 98 6.22 -15.19 3.62
C ALA A 98 7.60 -14.98 2.98
N ARG A 99 7.88 -15.57 1.80
CA ARG A 99 9.11 -15.37 1.03
C ARG A 99 8.97 -14.37 -0.12
N MET A 100 7.81 -13.72 -0.28
CA MET A 100 7.59 -12.69 -1.30
C MET A 100 7.93 -11.30 -0.73
N PRO A 101 8.97 -10.59 -1.19
CA PRO A 101 9.30 -9.27 -0.65
C PRO A 101 8.16 -8.24 -0.76
N SER A 102 7.30 -8.36 -1.78
CA SER A 102 6.18 -7.45 -2.02
C SER A 102 5.11 -7.49 -0.94
N VAL A 103 4.90 -8.62 -0.24
CA VAL A 103 3.87 -8.71 0.79
C VAL A 103 4.21 -7.82 1.99
N TYR A 104 5.50 -7.70 2.32
CA TYR A 104 5.99 -6.82 3.37
C TYR A 104 5.82 -5.33 3.02
N GLN A 105 5.81 -4.98 1.72
CA GLN A 105 5.58 -3.60 1.24
C GLN A 105 4.11 -3.17 1.28
N ILE A 106 3.21 -4.05 1.72
CA ILE A 106 1.79 -3.77 1.90
C ILE A 106 1.30 -4.11 3.32
N ILE A 107 2.18 -4.43 4.27
CA ILE A 107 1.79 -4.48 5.69
C ILE A 107 1.58 -3.06 6.21
N PRO A 108 0.66 -2.86 7.17
CA PRO A 108 0.45 -1.54 7.76
C PRO A 108 1.76 -0.93 8.29
N PRO A 109 2.12 0.30 7.89
CA PRO A 109 3.29 0.98 8.41
C PRO A 109 3.04 1.48 9.83
N ARG A 110 4.12 1.83 10.53
CA ARG A 110 4.03 2.49 11.85
C ARG A 110 3.10 3.70 11.80
N GLY A 111 2.24 3.82 12.80
CA GLY A 111 1.23 4.86 12.92
C GLY A 111 -0.13 4.46 12.34
N ALA A 112 -0.21 3.44 11.48
CA ALA A 112 -1.47 2.82 11.09
C ALA A 112 -1.82 1.72 12.11
N PRO A 113 -2.84 1.89 12.98
CA PRO A 113 -3.16 0.92 14.02
C PRO A 113 -3.60 -0.40 13.38
N ALA A 114 -2.90 -1.49 13.72
CA ALA A 114 -3.09 -2.79 13.08
C ALA A 114 -3.27 -3.94 14.09
N LEU A 115 -2.73 -3.78 15.30
CA LEU A 115 -2.70 -4.82 16.33
C LEU A 115 -3.52 -4.35 17.53
N LEU A 116 -4.40 -5.21 18.01
CA LEU A 116 -5.17 -5.01 19.23
C LEU A 116 -4.87 -6.15 20.22
N ASP A 117 -4.99 -5.89 21.51
CA ASP A 117 -4.98 -6.95 22.52
C ASP A 117 -6.37 -7.60 22.68
N ALA A 118 -6.50 -8.53 23.64
CA ALA A 118 -7.75 -9.24 23.89
C ALA A 118 -8.87 -8.34 24.46
N ALA A 119 -8.55 -7.16 24.98
CA ALA A 119 -9.51 -6.16 25.43
C ALA A 119 -9.94 -5.21 24.30
N GLY A 120 -9.33 -5.31 23.12
CA GLY A 120 -9.59 -4.42 22.00
C GLY A 120 -8.74 -3.14 22.03
N GLU A 121 -7.75 -3.06 22.93
CA GLU A 121 -6.88 -1.89 23.05
C GLU A 121 -5.71 -1.97 22.07
N ALA A 122 -5.32 -0.82 21.51
CA ALA A 122 -4.26 -0.75 20.51
C ALA A 122 -2.90 -1.15 21.10
N ILE A 123 -2.20 -2.04 20.40
CA ILE A 123 -0.83 -2.41 20.74
C ILE A 123 0.12 -1.56 19.91
N GLU A 124 0.90 -0.72 20.58
CA GLU A 124 2.01 0.00 19.97
C GLU A 124 3.14 -0.98 19.59
N ALA A 125 3.19 -1.34 18.31
CA ALA A 125 4.25 -2.14 17.72
C ALA A 125 4.43 -1.79 16.23
N ASP A 126 5.68 -1.85 15.75
CA ASP A 126 6.00 -1.58 14.35
C ASP A 126 6.12 -2.92 13.60
N LEU A 127 5.20 -3.20 12.67
CA LEU A 127 5.22 -4.42 11.87
C LEU A 127 6.44 -4.52 10.95
N HIS A 128 7.11 -3.40 10.66
CA HIS A 128 8.37 -3.33 9.92
C HIS A 128 9.61 -3.43 10.81
N ASP A 129 9.46 -3.67 12.11
CA ASP A 129 10.55 -3.93 13.05
C ASP A 129 10.62 -5.43 13.37
N ILE A 130 11.78 -6.04 13.18
CA ILE A 130 12.00 -7.46 13.46
C ILE A 130 11.77 -7.80 14.94
N THR A 131 12.03 -6.86 15.84
CA THR A 131 11.82 -7.06 17.29
C THR A 131 10.34 -7.27 17.62
N THR A 132 9.41 -6.73 16.82
CA THR A 132 7.97 -7.02 16.93
C THR A 132 7.69 -8.49 16.64
N TRP A 133 8.29 -9.04 15.58
CA TRP A 133 8.12 -10.44 15.19
C TRP A 133 8.75 -11.38 16.23
N GLU A 134 9.90 -11.01 16.78
CA GLU A 134 10.55 -11.73 17.88
C GLU A 134 9.72 -11.71 19.16
N ARG A 135 9.15 -10.54 19.51
CA ARG A 135 8.29 -10.36 20.69
C ARG A 135 7.10 -11.32 20.64
N PHE A 136 6.41 -11.37 19.51
CA PHE A 136 5.22 -12.21 19.35
C PHE A 136 5.51 -13.64 18.91
N GLY A 137 6.75 -13.96 18.53
CA GLY A 137 7.14 -15.31 18.10
C GLY A 137 6.54 -15.69 16.75
N TRP A 138 6.49 -14.75 15.81
CA TRP A 138 6.00 -14.97 14.44
C TRP A 138 7.15 -15.30 13.48
N GLY A 139 6.81 -15.89 12.33
CA GLY A 139 7.80 -16.24 11.30
C GLY A 139 8.90 -17.17 11.84
N PRO A 140 10.19 -16.82 11.72
CA PRO A 140 11.31 -17.67 12.14
C PRO A 140 11.38 -17.85 13.66
N PHE A 141 10.73 -16.98 14.44
CA PHE A 141 10.78 -16.97 15.90
C PHE A 141 9.70 -17.85 16.56
N GLY A 142 8.86 -18.51 15.75
CA GLY A 142 7.87 -19.46 16.23
C GLY A 142 8.51 -20.74 16.77
N SER A 143 7.78 -21.43 17.67
CA SER A 143 8.15 -22.80 18.08
C SER A 143 8.19 -23.73 16.87
N THR A 144 8.87 -24.87 16.98
CA THR A 144 8.94 -25.87 15.89
C THR A 144 7.54 -26.28 15.39
N SER A 145 6.58 -26.44 16.29
CA SER A 145 5.18 -26.73 15.92
C SER A 145 4.52 -25.62 15.10
N ILE A 146 4.77 -24.35 15.43
CA ILE A 146 4.21 -23.20 14.71
C ILE A 146 4.88 -23.04 13.34
N ARG A 147 6.20 -23.26 13.25
CA ARG A 147 6.90 -23.28 11.97
C ARG A 147 6.42 -24.43 11.07
N ARG A 148 6.07 -25.60 11.64
CA ARG A 148 5.40 -26.71 10.92
C ARG A 148 4.10 -26.29 10.28
N LEU A 149 3.22 -25.67 11.06
CA LEU A 149 1.91 -25.23 10.58
C LEU A 149 2.04 -24.22 9.44
N SER A 150 3.11 -23.43 9.44
CA SER A 150 3.39 -22.41 8.43
C SER A 150 4.18 -22.92 7.23
N GLY A 151 4.64 -24.18 7.25
CA GLY A 151 5.55 -24.74 6.23
C GLY A 151 6.94 -24.09 6.23
N LEU A 152 7.38 -23.55 7.36
CA LEU A 152 8.65 -22.84 7.57
C LEU A 152 9.70 -23.69 8.32
N GLU A 153 9.53 -25.01 8.38
CA GLU A 153 10.49 -25.92 9.08
C GLU A 153 11.80 -26.11 8.35
N ASP A 154 11.80 -25.86 7.05
CA ASP A 154 12.79 -26.39 6.14
C ASP A 154 13.87 -25.35 5.88
N ASP A 155 14.98 -25.46 6.61
CA ASP A 155 16.17 -24.61 6.48
C ASP A 155 17.02 -25.03 5.26
N ARG A 156 16.35 -25.33 4.14
CA ARG A 156 16.99 -25.60 2.84
C ARG A 156 17.28 -24.31 2.06
N ASP A 157 16.92 -23.17 2.63
CA ASP A 157 17.18 -21.87 2.05
C ASP A 157 18.68 -21.54 2.15
N LYS A 158 19.24 -20.92 1.11
CA LYS A 158 20.64 -20.48 1.12
C LYS A 158 20.89 -19.33 2.10
N VAL A 159 19.82 -18.61 2.47
CA VAL A 159 19.82 -17.49 3.39
C VAL A 159 18.86 -17.84 4.53
N PRO A 160 19.29 -17.77 5.80
CA PRO A 160 18.41 -17.97 6.94
C PRO A 160 17.17 -17.08 6.89
N TYR A 161 16.02 -17.63 7.30
CA TYR A 161 14.74 -16.92 7.16
C TYR A 161 14.68 -15.64 8.02
N ASP A 162 15.33 -15.60 9.17
CA ASP A 162 15.47 -14.39 10.01
C ASP A 162 16.30 -13.29 9.32
N GLU A 163 17.41 -13.63 8.65
CA GLU A 163 18.20 -12.69 7.86
C GLU A 163 17.40 -12.14 6.66
N PHE A 164 16.67 -13.02 5.96
CA PHE A 164 15.75 -12.61 4.90
C PHE A 164 14.68 -11.65 5.45
N LEU A 165 14.03 -12.03 6.56
CA LEU A 165 12.98 -11.25 7.19
C LEU A 165 13.48 -9.86 7.60
N ALA A 166 14.63 -9.78 8.29
CA ALA A 166 15.25 -8.50 8.67
C ALA A 166 15.44 -7.59 7.46
N SER A 167 15.96 -8.15 6.36
CA SER A 167 16.27 -7.40 5.14
C SER A 167 15.01 -6.88 4.43
N VAL A 168 13.96 -7.71 4.31
CA VAL A 168 12.71 -7.29 3.64
C VAL A 168 11.91 -6.31 4.49
N LEU A 169 11.91 -6.45 5.81
CA LEU A 169 11.26 -5.51 6.73
C LEU A 169 11.89 -4.11 6.64
N VAL A 170 13.23 -4.03 6.66
CA VAL A 170 13.93 -2.74 6.49
C VAL A 170 13.59 -2.10 5.14
N ARG A 171 13.61 -2.87 4.05
CA ARG A 171 13.29 -2.36 2.72
C ARG A 171 11.84 -1.87 2.62
N ALA A 172 10.89 -2.60 3.21
CA ALA A 172 9.49 -2.23 3.23
C ALA A 172 9.25 -0.96 4.07
N ARG A 173 9.92 -0.84 5.23
CA ARG A 173 9.91 0.37 6.06
C ARG A 173 10.36 1.60 5.28
N ASP A 174 11.50 1.48 4.60
CA ASP A 174 12.08 2.59 3.84
C ASP A 174 11.21 2.96 2.64
N PHE A 175 10.53 1.98 2.03
CA PHE A 175 9.54 2.21 0.98
C PHE A 175 8.34 3.02 1.49
N HIS A 176 7.71 2.64 2.60
CA HIS A 176 6.60 3.41 3.18
C HIS A 176 7.03 4.80 3.62
N ARG A 177 8.20 4.93 4.25
CA ARG A 177 8.76 6.23 4.64
C ARG A 177 8.94 7.14 3.43
N ALA A 178 9.49 6.64 2.32
CA ALA A 178 9.65 7.40 1.08
C ALA A 178 8.31 7.88 0.51
N LEU A 179 7.26 7.05 0.59
CA LEU A 179 5.90 7.44 0.16
C LEU A 179 5.22 8.45 1.10
N ALA A 180 5.68 8.54 2.35
CA ALA A 180 5.15 9.46 3.37
C ALA A 180 5.91 10.80 3.45
N VAL A 181 7.07 10.94 2.81
CA VAL A 181 7.84 12.20 2.82
C VAL A 181 6.97 13.35 2.28
N ILE A 182 6.90 14.45 3.03
CA ILE A 182 6.28 15.70 2.56
C ILE A 182 7.21 16.31 1.50
N PRO A 183 6.74 16.52 0.25
CA PRO A 183 7.58 17.05 -0.81
C PRO A 183 7.90 18.53 -0.59
N GLY A 184 9.13 18.94 -0.91
CA GLY A 184 9.54 20.35 -0.83
C GLY A 184 9.02 21.23 -1.97
N THR A 185 8.42 20.63 -3.00
CA THR A 185 7.83 21.31 -4.15
C THR A 185 6.47 20.69 -4.50
N PRO A 186 5.52 21.47 -5.06
CA PRO A 186 4.25 20.93 -5.52
C PRO A 186 4.43 19.80 -6.53
N CYS A 187 3.55 18.80 -6.50
CA CYS A 187 3.57 17.73 -7.48
C CYS A 187 3.28 18.29 -8.89
N PRO A 188 4.14 18.05 -9.89
CA PRO A 188 3.91 18.53 -11.25
C PRO A 188 2.89 17.69 -12.02
N VAL A 189 2.42 16.58 -11.44
CA VAL A 189 1.47 15.64 -12.04
C VAL A 189 0.17 15.71 -11.28
N ARG A 190 -0.94 15.70 -12.02
CA ARG A 190 -2.27 15.58 -11.42
C ARG A 190 -2.48 14.16 -10.92
N VAL A 191 -2.51 13.97 -9.60
CA VAL A 191 -2.79 12.67 -8.95
C VAL A 191 -4.17 12.68 -8.30
N ILE A 192 -4.96 11.66 -8.58
CA ILE A 192 -6.28 11.44 -7.98
C ILE A 192 -6.28 10.07 -7.32
N THR A 193 -6.99 9.94 -6.21
CA THR A 193 -7.28 8.63 -5.62
C THR A 193 -8.77 8.30 -5.72
N ILE A 194 -9.06 7.02 -5.93
CA ILE A 194 -10.41 6.45 -5.95
C ILE A 194 -10.40 5.20 -5.06
N GLY A 195 -11.35 5.10 -4.14
CA GLY A 195 -11.48 3.97 -3.21
C GLY A 195 -12.93 3.64 -2.88
N GLY A 196 -13.11 2.53 -2.17
CA GLY A 196 -14.42 2.08 -1.67
C GLY A 196 -14.57 2.30 -0.16
N ASP A 197 -15.80 2.48 0.32
CA ASP A 197 -16.12 2.50 1.76
C ASP A 197 -17.46 1.84 2.12
N CYS A 198 -17.99 0.98 1.25
CA CYS A 198 -19.29 0.32 1.44
C CYS A 198 -19.24 -1.04 2.14
N MET A 199 -18.04 -1.57 2.42
CA MET A 199 -17.86 -2.91 2.99
C MET A 199 -17.15 -2.83 4.35
N PRO A 200 -17.60 -3.60 5.37
CA PRO A 200 -16.77 -3.90 6.53
C PRO A 200 -15.45 -4.53 6.05
N THR A 201 -14.34 -3.87 6.37
CA THR A 201 -13.02 -4.21 5.85
C THR A 201 -12.07 -4.37 7.02
N LEU A 202 -11.36 -5.50 7.07
CA LEU A 202 -10.50 -5.82 8.20
C LEU A 202 -9.38 -4.78 8.29
N ALA A 203 -9.33 -4.07 9.40
CA ALA A 203 -8.33 -3.04 9.68
C ALA A 203 -7.29 -3.53 10.68
N ARG A 204 -7.72 -4.36 11.63
CA ARG A 204 -6.92 -4.80 12.78
C ARG A 204 -7.11 -6.29 13.06
N CYS A 205 -6.12 -6.89 13.70
CA CYS A 205 -6.21 -8.25 14.25
C CYS A 205 -6.03 -8.26 15.77
N ILE A 206 -6.60 -9.27 16.43
CA ILE A 206 -6.41 -9.49 17.87
C ILE A 206 -5.16 -10.35 18.08
N VAL A 207 -4.17 -9.82 18.79
CA VAL A 207 -2.94 -10.51 19.15
C VAL A 207 -3.10 -11.18 20.51
N SER A 208 -2.67 -12.44 20.60
CA SER A 208 -2.64 -13.16 21.88
C SER A 208 -1.46 -12.70 22.74
N GLU A 209 -1.68 -12.64 24.06
CA GLU A 209 -0.60 -12.45 25.04
C GLU A 209 0.41 -13.61 25.04
N LYS A 210 -0.01 -14.80 24.60
CA LYS A 210 0.87 -15.98 24.53
C LYS A 210 1.76 -15.92 23.29
N LYS A 211 3.05 -15.69 23.52
CA LYS A 211 4.10 -15.75 22.50
C LYS A 211 4.02 -17.04 21.66
N GLY A 212 4.16 -16.89 20.34
CA GLY A 212 4.09 -17.97 19.35
C GLY A 212 2.67 -18.28 18.88
N THR A 213 1.65 -17.60 19.39
CA THR A 213 0.26 -17.73 18.90
C THR A 213 0.02 -16.74 17.77
N PHE A 214 -0.61 -17.19 16.69
CA PHE A 214 -0.96 -16.30 15.58
C PHE A 214 -2.12 -15.36 15.94
N PRO A 215 -2.13 -14.13 15.39
CA PRO A 215 -3.24 -13.21 15.60
C PRO A 215 -4.54 -13.75 15.01
N ARG A 216 -5.68 -13.37 15.58
CA ARG A 216 -7.00 -13.63 15.02
C ARG A 216 -7.41 -12.50 14.08
N PHE A 217 -7.79 -12.89 12.87
CA PHE A 217 -8.29 -11.99 11.82
C PHE A 217 -9.81 -12.08 11.64
N GLU A 218 -10.45 -13.00 12.37
CA GLU A 218 -11.92 -13.12 12.48
C GLU A 218 -12.36 -12.79 13.91
N PRO A 219 -13.37 -11.91 14.10
CA PRO A 219 -13.87 -11.59 15.42
C PRO A 219 -14.71 -12.74 15.99
N LEU A 220 -14.60 -12.96 17.29
CA LEU A 220 -15.38 -13.97 18.04
C LEU A 220 -16.74 -13.44 18.50
N ASN A 221 -16.90 -12.11 18.57
CA ASN A 221 -18.09 -11.46 19.06
C ASN A 221 -18.26 -10.07 18.44
N ARG A 222 -19.40 -9.42 18.72
CA ARG A 222 -19.73 -8.10 18.18
C ARG A 222 -18.73 -7.01 18.59
N HIS A 223 -18.26 -7.04 19.83
CA HIS A 223 -17.30 -6.04 20.30
C HIS A 223 -15.98 -6.12 19.53
N GLU A 224 -15.44 -7.32 19.33
CA GLU A 224 -14.26 -7.53 18.48
C GLU A 224 -14.53 -7.06 17.04
N ALA A 225 -15.71 -7.34 16.47
CA ALA A 225 -16.06 -6.89 15.13
C ALA A 225 -16.06 -5.35 15.01
N ASP A 226 -16.60 -4.65 16.02
CA ASP A 226 -16.69 -3.19 16.04
C ASP A 226 -15.29 -2.51 16.10
N VAL A 227 -14.29 -3.15 16.71
CA VAL A 227 -12.92 -2.61 16.79
C VAL A 227 -12.00 -3.09 15.67
N MET A 228 -12.25 -4.29 15.11
CA MET A 228 -11.42 -4.89 14.06
C MET A 228 -11.73 -4.38 12.65
N PHE A 229 -12.99 -4.03 12.38
CA PHE A 229 -13.43 -3.61 11.05
C PHE A 229 -13.55 -2.10 10.90
N GLU A 230 -13.25 -1.61 9.70
CA GLU A 230 -13.51 -0.24 9.27
C GLU A 230 -14.24 -0.22 7.93
N ALA A 231 -14.73 0.95 7.52
CA ALA A 231 -15.26 1.15 6.19
C ALA A 231 -14.14 1.00 5.13
N GLY A 232 -14.40 0.25 4.08
CA GLY A 232 -13.47 0.03 2.97
C GLY A 232 -14.13 -0.70 1.80
N ASP A 233 -13.30 -1.35 0.99
CA ASP A 233 -13.72 -2.10 -0.21
C ASP A 233 -13.72 -3.63 -0.02
N GLY A 234 -13.57 -4.10 1.23
CA GLY A 234 -13.47 -5.51 1.61
C GLY A 234 -12.03 -6.05 1.62
N ARG A 235 -11.04 -5.27 1.19
CA ARG A 235 -9.59 -5.61 1.28
C ARG A 235 -8.72 -4.45 1.79
N VAL A 236 -9.08 -3.24 1.45
CA VAL A 236 -8.36 -2.01 1.77
C VAL A 236 -9.34 -1.04 2.43
N THR A 237 -8.99 -0.57 3.63
CA THR A 237 -9.80 0.40 4.35
C THR A 237 -9.74 1.76 3.67
N ARG A 238 -10.79 2.57 3.83
CA ARG A 238 -10.80 3.97 3.39
C ARG A 238 -9.62 4.74 4.00
N ALA A 239 -9.33 4.49 5.27
CA ALA A 239 -8.18 5.08 5.97
C ALA A 239 -6.85 4.75 5.28
N SER A 240 -6.69 3.53 4.78
CA SER A 240 -5.50 3.12 4.04
C SER A 240 -5.40 3.77 2.66
N VAL A 241 -6.51 3.88 1.92
CA VAL A 241 -6.54 4.59 0.63
C VAL A 241 -6.12 6.05 0.81
N LEU A 242 -6.63 6.71 1.85
CA LEU A 242 -6.43 8.14 2.09
C LEU A 242 -5.12 8.45 2.81
N GLY A 243 -4.48 7.47 3.46
CA GLY A 243 -3.29 7.71 4.27
C GLY A 243 -3.61 8.44 5.58
N SER A 244 -4.77 8.17 6.19
CA SER A 244 -5.26 8.88 7.38
C SER A 244 -4.39 8.72 8.63
N HIS A 245 -3.47 7.76 8.63
CA HIS A 245 -2.46 7.57 9.69
C HIS A 245 -1.36 8.64 9.69
N LEU A 246 -1.21 9.40 8.60
CA LEU A 246 -0.15 10.40 8.49
C LEU A 246 -0.49 11.65 9.32
N PRO A 247 0.50 12.30 9.94
CA PRO A 247 0.30 13.59 10.60
C PRO A 247 -0.25 14.63 9.61
N GLY A 248 -1.30 15.35 10.02
CA GLY A 248 -1.94 16.37 9.18
C GLY A 248 -2.74 15.81 8.01
N ALA A 249 -3.14 14.53 8.04
CA ALA A 249 -3.94 13.96 6.96
C ALA A 249 -5.28 14.69 6.73
N ASP A 250 -5.84 15.26 7.79
CA ASP A 250 -7.08 16.05 7.75
C ASP A 250 -6.87 17.51 7.30
N ASP A 251 -5.61 17.96 7.16
CA ASP A 251 -5.29 19.35 6.79
C ASP A 251 -5.46 19.61 5.28
N PHE A 252 -5.53 18.54 4.46
CA PHE A 252 -5.60 18.66 3.01
C PHE A 252 -7.06 18.62 2.50
N GLU A 253 -7.42 19.56 1.63
CA GLU A 253 -8.77 19.61 1.01
C GLU A 253 -9.15 18.33 0.24
N SER A 254 -8.17 17.56 -0.22
CA SER A 254 -8.41 16.28 -0.89
C SER A 254 -8.88 15.17 0.06
N GLY A 255 -8.79 15.38 1.38
CA GLY A 255 -9.05 14.37 2.40
C GLY A 255 -8.01 13.25 2.43
N SER A 256 -6.85 13.44 1.79
CA SER A 256 -5.76 12.47 1.77
C SER A 256 -4.52 13.08 2.42
N GLY A 257 -3.84 12.31 3.27
CA GLY A 257 -2.57 12.69 3.87
C GLY A 257 -1.38 12.67 2.91
N TYR A 258 -1.60 12.44 1.62
CA TYR A 258 -0.56 12.50 0.58
C TYR A 258 -0.69 13.80 -0.23
N PRO A 259 0.25 14.74 -0.07
CA PRO A 259 0.14 16.08 -0.69
C PRO A 259 0.06 16.09 -2.22
N GLU A 260 0.51 15.03 -2.90
CA GLU A 260 0.35 14.91 -4.35
C GLU A 260 -1.09 14.65 -4.80
N VAL A 261 -1.94 14.11 -3.92
CA VAL A 261 -3.33 13.76 -4.25
C VAL A 261 -4.17 15.03 -4.21
N VAL A 262 -4.57 15.52 -5.37
CA VAL A 262 -5.36 16.75 -5.50
C VAL A 262 -6.87 16.51 -5.36
N ARG A 263 -7.31 15.25 -5.39
CA ARG A 263 -8.71 14.88 -5.20
C ARG A 263 -8.86 13.40 -4.85
N SER A 264 -9.83 13.13 -3.97
CA SER A 264 -10.26 11.77 -3.62
C SER A 264 -11.71 11.54 -4.05
N PHE A 265 -12.01 10.36 -4.58
CA PHE A 265 -13.37 9.90 -4.83
C PHE A 265 -13.59 8.60 -4.06
N ILE A 266 -14.48 8.64 -3.06
CA ILE A 266 -14.86 7.47 -2.30
C ILE A 266 -16.30 7.12 -2.65
N GLY A 267 -16.55 5.86 -2.97
CA GLY A 267 -17.88 5.40 -3.35
C GLY A 267 -18.15 3.96 -2.92
N SER A 268 -19.29 3.43 -3.36
CA SER A 268 -19.64 2.03 -3.11
C SER A 268 -19.06 1.12 -4.19
N ALA A 269 -17.91 0.51 -3.92
CA ALA A 269 -17.29 -0.48 -4.79
C ALA A 269 -16.50 -1.51 -3.98
N ASP A 270 -16.62 -2.79 -4.35
CA ASP A 270 -15.78 -3.85 -3.81
C ASP A 270 -14.40 -3.88 -4.51
N HIS A 271 -13.37 -4.38 -3.82
CA HIS A 271 -11.99 -4.33 -4.31
C HIS A 271 -11.79 -4.99 -5.68
N HIS A 272 -12.50 -6.08 -5.96
CA HIS A 272 -12.31 -6.88 -7.19
C HIS A 272 -13.28 -6.48 -8.32
N GLY A 273 -14.45 -5.98 -7.96
CA GLY A 273 -15.51 -5.53 -8.86
C GLY A 273 -15.49 -4.03 -9.11
N ILE A 274 -14.57 -3.25 -8.53
CA ILE A 274 -14.49 -1.79 -8.72
C ILE A 274 -14.52 -1.38 -10.21
N TYR A 275 -13.88 -2.14 -11.09
CA TYR A 275 -13.90 -1.87 -12.54
C TYR A 275 -15.21 -2.23 -13.24
N LYS A 276 -16.10 -2.99 -12.61
CA LYS A 276 -17.45 -3.32 -13.10
C LYS A 276 -18.49 -2.28 -12.68
N GLU A 277 -18.19 -1.46 -11.67
CA GLU A 277 -19.10 -0.43 -11.19
C GLU A 277 -19.26 0.72 -12.20
N PRO A 278 -20.47 0.97 -12.74
CA PRO A 278 -20.67 1.99 -13.78
C PRO A 278 -20.31 3.41 -13.31
N THR A 279 -20.56 3.71 -12.03
CA THR A 279 -20.21 5.00 -11.41
C THR A 279 -18.70 5.18 -11.37
N PHE A 280 -17.96 4.14 -10.99
CA PHE A 280 -16.50 4.13 -11.03
C PHE A 280 -15.97 4.34 -12.44
N GLN A 281 -16.47 3.57 -13.43
CA GLN A 281 -16.06 3.71 -14.83
C GLN A 281 -16.29 5.14 -15.34
N SER A 282 -17.44 5.75 -15.01
CA SER A 282 -17.74 7.13 -15.39
C SER A 282 -16.75 8.12 -14.78
N VAL A 283 -16.44 8.00 -13.48
CA VAL A 283 -15.45 8.86 -12.82
C VAL A 283 -14.07 8.67 -13.47
N LEU A 284 -13.60 7.44 -13.59
CA LEU A 284 -12.29 7.11 -14.17
C LEU A 284 -12.13 7.69 -15.58
N LEU A 285 -13.09 7.41 -16.48
CA LEU A 285 -13.06 7.90 -17.86
C LEU A 285 -13.09 9.44 -17.91
N ARG A 286 -13.92 10.09 -17.09
CA ARG A 286 -13.94 11.56 -17.00
C ARG A 286 -12.59 12.13 -16.53
N GLN A 287 -11.87 11.44 -15.65
CA GLN A 287 -10.55 11.88 -15.21
C GLN A 287 -9.47 11.66 -16.27
N LEU A 288 -9.53 10.55 -17.01
CA LEU A 288 -8.57 10.23 -18.07
C LEU A 288 -8.74 11.10 -19.33
N LEU A 289 -9.99 11.48 -19.66
CA LEU A 289 -10.32 12.30 -20.82
C LEU A 289 -10.21 13.80 -20.56
N ARG A 290 -9.87 14.22 -19.33
CA ARG A 290 -9.60 15.63 -19.04
C ARG A 290 -8.30 16.05 -19.72
N THR A 291 -8.42 16.86 -20.77
CA THR A 291 -7.31 17.29 -21.64
C THR A 291 -6.53 18.48 -21.11
N LYS A 292 -7.00 19.18 -20.06
CA LYS A 292 -6.26 20.32 -19.51
C LYS A 292 -5.17 19.84 -18.53
N PRO A 293 -3.89 20.19 -18.76
CA PRO A 293 -2.86 20.03 -17.74
C PRO A 293 -3.29 20.79 -16.48
N HIS A 294 -2.92 20.28 -15.32
CA HIS A 294 -2.97 21.10 -14.12
C HIS A 294 -2.01 22.27 -14.34
N VAL A 295 -2.54 23.48 -14.44
CA VAL A 295 -1.77 24.72 -14.47
C VAL A 295 -1.04 24.80 -13.13
N SER A 296 0.29 24.90 -13.12
CA SER A 296 1.01 24.97 -11.86
C SER A 296 0.65 26.28 -11.13
N PRO A 297 0.75 26.37 -9.80
CA PRO A 297 0.62 27.64 -9.08
C PRO A 297 1.57 28.73 -9.61
N ARG A 298 2.72 28.35 -10.20
CA ARG A 298 3.65 29.24 -10.88
C ARG A 298 3.09 29.81 -12.18
N ASP A 299 2.35 29.01 -12.95
CA ASP A 299 1.69 29.45 -14.18
C ASP A 299 0.47 30.32 -13.90
N LEU A 300 -0.22 30.08 -12.77
CA LEU A 300 -1.27 30.98 -12.26
C LEU A 300 -0.69 32.31 -11.78
N ALA A 301 0.47 32.30 -11.11
CA ALA A 301 1.16 33.52 -10.68
C ALA A 301 1.73 34.32 -11.87
N ALA A 302 2.20 33.65 -12.92
CA ALA A 302 2.65 34.30 -14.16
C ALA A 302 1.49 34.89 -14.96
N ALA A 303 0.30 34.25 -14.97
CA ALA A 303 -0.89 34.75 -15.65
C ALA A 303 -1.64 35.86 -14.88
N ALA A 304 -1.41 36.00 -13.58
CA ALA A 304 -1.97 37.08 -12.75
C ALA A 304 -1.08 38.35 -12.70
N GLY A 305 0.14 38.27 -13.27
CA GLY A 305 1.10 39.37 -13.36
C GLY A 305 1.18 40.06 -14.74
N SER A 306 0.25 39.74 -15.64
CA SER A 306 0.05 40.37 -16.96
C SER A 306 -1.31 41.04 -17.03
#